data_AF-A0A377C7N7-F1
#
_entry.id   AF-A0A377C7N7-F1
#
_cell.length_a   1.000
_cell.length_b   1.000
_cell.length_c   1.000
_cell.angle_alpha   90.00
_cell.angle_beta   90.00
_cell.angle_gamma   90.00
#
_symmetry.space_group_name_H-M   'P 1'
#
loop_
_entity.id
_entity.type
_entity.pdbx_description
1 polymer ?
#
loop_
_entity_poly.entity_id
_entity_poly.type
_entity_poly.pdbx_seq_one_letter_code
_entity_poly.pdbx_strand_id
1 'polypeptide(L)'
;MLADVSGLRIELPQVEETGCFGAALAARVGTGVYHNFSEAQRDLRHPVRTLLPDMTAHQLYQKKYQRYQHLIAALQGFHARIKEHTL
;
A
#
# COMPACT_ATOMS: atom_id res chain seq x y z
N MET A 1 -12.84 2.48 1.97
CA MET A 1 -12.72 1.14 1.35
C MET A 1 -11.42 0.42 1.70
N LEU A 2 -10.23 0.89 1.29
CA LEU A 2 -8.97 0.15 1.60
C LEU A 2 -8.70 0.03 3.11
N ALA A 3 -8.85 1.13 3.85
CA ALA A 3 -8.73 1.12 5.31
C ALA A 3 -9.70 0.11 5.95
N ASP A 4 -10.96 0.11 5.50
CA ASP A 4 -11.98 -0.81 6.00
C ASP A 4 -11.67 -2.27 5.66
N VAL A 5 -11.13 -2.55 4.46
CA VAL A 5 -10.74 -3.91 4.08
C VAL A 5 -9.56 -4.40 4.93
N SER A 6 -8.53 -3.57 5.12
CA SER A 6 -7.33 -3.96 5.88
C SER A 6 -7.51 -3.92 7.39
N GLY A 7 -8.47 -3.14 7.90
CA GLY A 7 -8.61 -2.85 9.33
C GLY A 7 -7.50 -1.94 9.88
N LEU A 8 -6.72 -1.30 9.00
CA LEU A 8 -5.59 -0.45 9.36
C LEU A 8 -5.84 1.01 9.00
N ARG A 9 -5.20 1.91 9.76
CA ARG A 9 -5.09 3.33 9.38
C ARG A 9 -4.35 3.42 8.05
N ILE A 10 -4.85 4.26 7.14
CA ILE A 10 -4.18 4.57 5.88
C ILE A 10 -3.71 6.02 5.92
N GLU A 11 -2.41 6.21 5.69
CA GLU A 11 -1.80 7.53 5.55
C GLU A 11 -1.63 7.84 4.07
N LEU A 12 -2.12 9.01 3.65
CA LEU A 12 -2.09 9.50 2.28
C LEU A 12 -1.23 10.77 2.23
N PRO A 13 0.07 10.63 1.94
CA PRO A 13 0.93 11.78 1.65
C PRO A 13 0.34 12.58 0.48
N GLN A 14 0.18 13.90 0.66
CA GLN A 14 -0.27 14.79 -0.40
C GLN A 14 0.92 15.23 -1.26
N VAL A 15 1.52 14.26 -1.96
CA VAL A 15 2.64 14.44 -2.87
C VAL A 15 2.27 13.78 -4.19
N GLU A 16 2.22 14.56 -5.26
CA GLU A 16 1.78 14.07 -6.59
C GLU A 16 2.80 13.07 -7.17
N GLU A 17 4.09 13.40 -7.09
CA GLU A 17 5.18 12.60 -7.68
C GLU A 17 6.14 12.08 -6.61
N THR A 18 5.71 11.05 -5.87
CA THR A 18 6.49 10.47 -4.75
C THR A 18 7.87 9.95 -5.18
N GLY A 19 7.98 9.43 -6.42
CA GLY A 19 9.24 8.97 -7.00
C GLY A 19 10.25 10.10 -7.21
N CYS A 20 9.84 11.17 -7.91
CA CYS A 20 10.69 12.35 -8.13
C CYS A 20 11.04 13.04 -6.80
N PHE A 21 10.09 13.12 -5.87
CA PHE A 21 10.34 13.66 -4.55
C PHE A 21 11.43 12.88 -3.80
N GLY A 22 11.36 11.54 -3.81
CA GLY A 22 12.39 10.69 -3.21
C GLY A 22 13.77 10.86 -3.85
N ALA A 23 13.84 10.98 -5.17
CA ALA A 23 15.09 11.22 -5.89
C ALA A 23 15.72 12.58 -5.53
N ALA A 24 14.91 13.64 -5.45
CA ALA A 24 15.37 14.96 -5.02
C ALA A 24 15.86 14.95 -3.56
N LEU A 25 15.15 14.25 -2.67
CA LEU A 25 15.56 14.06 -1.28
C LEU A 25 16.93 13.36 -1.18
N ALA A 26 17.12 12.29 -1.97
CA ALA A 26 18.39 11.57 -2.05
C ALA A 26 19.53 12.44 -2.60
N ALA A 27 19.28 13.25 -3.62
CA ALA A 27 20.26 14.18 -4.15
C ALA A 27 20.68 15.23 -3.10
N ARG A 28 19.75 15.77 -2.32
CA ARG A 28 20.06 16.72 -1.24
C ARG A 28 20.92 16.10 -0.14
N VAL A 29 20.64 14.87 0.26
CA VAL A 29 21.50 14.15 1.22
C VAL A 29 22.88 13.85 0.59
N GLY A 30 22.91 13.33 -0.64
CA GLY A 30 24.14 12.96 -1.34
C GLY A 30 25.06 14.15 -1.67
N THR A 31 24.51 15.36 -1.79
CA THR A 31 25.27 16.60 -2.00
C THR A 31 25.65 17.30 -0.69
N GLY A 32 25.25 16.74 0.47
CA GLY A 32 25.56 17.29 1.79
C GLY A 32 24.68 18.48 2.20
N VAL A 33 23.62 18.80 1.46
CA VAL A 33 22.62 19.81 1.86
C VAL A 33 21.92 19.39 3.15
N TYR A 34 21.70 18.08 3.33
CA TYR A 34 21.30 17.49 4.61
C TYR A 34 22.31 16.42 5.03
N HIS A 35 22.52 16.27 6.33
CA HIS A 35 23.44 15.27 6.87
C HIS A 35 22.90 13.85 6.71
N ASN A 36 21.57 13.68 6.78
CA ASN A 36 20.90 12.39 6.57
C ASN A 36 19.44 12.56 6.15
N PHE A 37 18.81 11.45 5.76
CA PHE A 37 17.41 11.43 5.35
C PHE A 37 16.44 11.85 6.45
N SER A 38 16.72 11.51 7.72
CA SER A 38 15.84 11.86 8.85
C SER A 38 15.79 13.36 9.11
N GLU A 39 16.87 14.08 8.82
CA GLU A 39 16.91 15.54 8.82
C GLU A 39 16.10 16.09 7.64
N ALA A 40 16.38 15.62 6.43
CA ALA A 40 15.70 16.05 5.21
C ALA A 40 14.16 15.85 5.31
N GLN A 41 13.70 14.72 5.82
CA GLN A 41 12.27 14.43 6.02
C GLN A 41 11.60 15.32 7.08
N ARG A 42 12.33 15.75 8.12
CA ARG A 42 11.79 16.63 9.16
C ARG A 42 11.58 18.05 8.67
N ASP A 43 12.41 18.48 7.73
CA ASP A 43 12.38 19.81 7.12
C ASP A 43 11.32 19.87 5.99
N LEU A 44 11.26 18.84 5.15
CA LEU A 44 10.33 18.71 4.02
C LEU A 44 8.99 18.07 4.41
N ARG A 45 8.39 18.45 5.55
CA ARG A 45 7.11 17.85 5.96
C ARG A 45 6.01 18.14 4.95
N HIS A 46 5.43 17.09 4.40
CA HIS A 46 4.25 17.19 3.56
C HIS A 46 2.98 16.95 4.36
N PRO A 47 1.85 17.57 3.98
CA PRO A 47 0.57 17.25 4.59
C PRO A 47 0.23 15.78 4.33
N VAL A 48 -0.13 15.07 5.40
CA VAL A 48 -0.60 13.69 5.34
C VAL A 48 -2.06 13.69 5.77
N ARG A 49 -2.92 13.15 4.90
CA ARG A 49 -4.30 12.88 5.26
C ARG A 49 -4.39 11.47 5.83
N THR A 50 -4.97 11.32 7.01
CA THR A 50 -5.20 10.01 7.62
C THR A 50 -6.64 9.57 7.43
N LEU A 51 -6.82 8.34 6.97
CA LEU A 51 -8.11 7.66 6.90
C LEU A 51 -8.15 6.54 7.95
N LEU A 52 -9.18 6.55 8.78
CA LEU A 52 -9.43 5.51 9.77
C LEU A 52 -10.43 4.48 9.21
N PRO A 53 -10.30 3.20 9.57
CA PRO A 53 -11.25 2.18 9.17
C PRO A 53 -12.60 2.35 9.89
N ASP A 54 -13.69 2.12 9.18
CA ASP A 54 -14.95 1.73 9.80
C ASP A 54 -14.89 0.24 10.15
N MET A 55 -14.84 -0.06 11.44
CA MET A 55 -14.74 -1.42 11.95
C MET A 55 -16.00 -2.25 11.70
N THR A 56 -17.16 -1.62 11.51
CA THR A 56 -18.40 -2.32 11.12
C THR A 56 -18.28 -2.80 9.68
N ALA A 57 -17.83 -1.91 8.79
CA ALA A 57 -17.54 -2.27 7.40
C ALA A 57 -16.43 -3.33 7.31
N HIS A 58 -15.40 -3.25 8.15
CA HIS A 58 -14.31 -4.23 8.22
C HIS A 58 -14.83 -5.65 8.46
N GLN A 59 -15.73 -5.84 9.43
CA GLN A 59 -16.32 -7.15 9.70
C GLN A 59 -17.08 -7.71 8.48
N LEU A 60 -17.78 -6.85 7.73
CA LEU A 60 -18.46 -7.25 6.49
C LEU A 60 -17.44 -7.64 5.40
N TYR A 61 -16.34 -6.89 5.28
CA TYR A 61 -15.26 -7.21 4.34
C TYR A 61 -14.55 -8.52 4.69
N GLN A 62 -14.35 -8.84 5.97
CA GLN A 62 -13.75 -10.10 6.38
C GLN A 62 -14.58 -11.32 5.93
N LYS A 63 -15.91 -11.24 6.05
CA LYS A 63 -16.81 -12.29 5.52
C LYS A 63 -16.68 -12.45 4.00
N LYS A 64 -16.52 -11.34 3.26
CA LYS A 64 -16.29 -11.38 1.81
C LYS A 64 -14.92 -11.97 1.48
N TYR A 65 -13.89 -11.61 2.24
CA TYR A 65 -12.52 -12.10 2.07
C TYR A 65 -12.44 -13.62 2.27
N GLN A 66 -13.11 -14.18 3.29
CA GLN A 66 -13.21 -15.63 3.48
C GLN A 66 -13.82 -16.35 2.26
N ARG A 67 -14.91 -15.80 1.70
CA ARG A 67 -15.52 -16.35 0.48
C ARG A 67 -14.58 -16.26 -0.72
N TYR A 68 -13.86 -15.16 -0.86
CA TYR A 68 -12.84 -14.98 -1.89
C TYR A 68 -11.72 -16.01 -1.76
N GLN A 69 -11.22 -16.27 -0.55
CA GLN A 69 -10.19 -17.29 -0.31
C GLN A 69 -10.68 -18.69 -0.71
N HIS A 70 -11.91 -19.06 -0.35
CA HIS A 70 -12.51 -20.32 -0.79
C HIS A 70 -12.58 -20.43 -2.32
N LEU A 71 -12.99 -19.35 -3.00
CA LEU A 71 -13.04 -19.32 -4.45
C LEU A 71 -11.66 -19.52 -5.08
N ILE A 72 -10.64 -18.78 -4.60
CA ILE A 72 -9.28 -18.91 -5.10
C ILE A 72 -8.73 -20.32 -4.88
N ALA A 73 -8.95 -20.92 -3.70
CA ALA A 73 -8.56 -22.29 -3.42
C ALA A 73 -9.23 -23.29 -4.38
N ALA A 74 -10.52 -23.13 -4.68
CA ALA A 74 -11.22 -23.98 -5.63
C ALA A 74 -10.67 -23.84 -7.07
N LEU A 75 -10.27 -22.63 -7.46
CA LEU A 75 -9.73 -22.35 -8.80
C LEU A 75 -8.26 -22.76 -8.98
N GLN A 76 -7.50 -23.01 -7.90
CA GLN A 76 -6.09 -23.42 -8.00
C GLN A 76 -5.92 -24.69 -8.82
N GLY A 77 -6.75 -25.72 -8.58
CA GLY A 77 -6.68 -26.97 -9.34
C GLY A 77 -7.06 -26.80 -10.82
N PHE A 78 -7.98 -25.88 -11.13
CA PHE A 78 -8.36 -25.56 -12.50
C PHE A 78 -7.25 -24.82 -13.25
N HIS A 79 -6.64 -23.80 -12.62
CA HIS A 79 -5.53 -23.05 -13.22
C HIS A 79 -4.29 -23.92 -13.47
N ALA A 80 -3.98 -24.86 -12.57
CA ALA A 80 -2.88 -25.81 -12.77
C ALA A 80 -3.08 -26.65 -14.05
N ARG A 81 -4.29 -27.21 -14.22
CA ARG A 81 -4.64 -28.04 -15.39
C ARG A 81 -4.60 -27.28 -16.72
N ILE A 82 -5.03 -26.03 -16.75
CA ILE A 82 -4.99 -25.23 -17.99
C ILE A 82 -3.57 -24.83 -18.36
N LYS A 83 -2.71 -24.53 -17.37
CA LYS A 83 -1.30 -24.22 -17.64
C LYS A 83 -0.55 -25.40 -18.26
N GLU A 84 -0.84 -26.63 -17.85
CA GLU A 84 -0.21 -27.84 -18.40
C GLU A 84 -0.63 -28.16 -19.84
N HIS A 85 -1.85 -27.80 -20.25
CA HIS A 85 -2.36 -28.04 -21.61
C HIS A 85 -2.02 -26.94 -22.64
N THR A 86 -1.28 -25.89 -22.23
CA THR A 86 -0.89 -24.76 -23.10
C THR A 86 0.62 -24.76 -23.41
N LEU A 87 1.33 -25.86 -23.12
CA LEU A 87 2.69 -26.15 -23.56
C LEU A 87 2.68 -27.37 -24.50
#